data_AF-A0A6P0XVP5-F1
#
_entry.id   AF-A0A6P0XVP5-F1
#
_cell.length_a   1.000
_cell.length_b   1.000
_cell.length_c   1.000
_cell.angle_alpha   90.00
_cell.angle_beta   90.00
_cell.angle_gamma   90.00
#
_symmetry.space_group_name_H-M   'P 1'
#
loop_
_entity.id
_entity.type
_entity.pdbx_description
1 polymer ?
#
loop_
_entity_poly.entity_id
_entity_poly.type
_entity_poly.pdbx_seq_one_letter_code
_entity_poly.pdbx_strand_id
1 'polypeptide(L)'
;MSEPQEILETIYRRATTNIAWSFVDDNEMSQQIEYIARNLKNRAGVRLLMSCLLAKIHKPELDVRKPYTEIGSNDAFSGRTYDEQYITPFISKYNLPCNNTTAFLTPALRNRNNTLTKDFNLVVVHHNFTVLFSIYWMMFIIIVFYLSTF
;
A
#
# COMPACT_ATOMS: atom_id res chain seq x y z
N MET A 1 1.25 -13.07 16.79
CA MET A 1 1.31 -11.94 15.84
C MET A 1 0.00 -11.19 15.98
N SER A 2 0.01 -9.86 15.89
CA SER A 2 -1.24 -9.08 15.86
C SER A 2 -2.01 -9.36 14.57
N GLU A 3 -3.33 -9.38 14.65
CA GLU A 3 -4.18 -9.55 13.47
C GLU A 3 -4.01 -8.36 12.50
N PRO A 4 -4.14 -8.56 11.18
CA PRO A 4 -3.94 -7.49 10.19
C PRO A 4 -4.77 -6.23 10.46
N GLN A 5 -5.99 -6.36 10.96
CA GLN A 5 -6.84 -5.22 11.32
C GLN A 5 -6.23 -4.42 12.47
N GLU A 6 -5.70 -5.06 13.51
CA GLU A 6 -5.09 -4.38 14.65
C GLU A 6 -3.82 -3.61 14.25
N ILE A 7 -3.05 -4.19 13.32
CA ILE A 7 -1.90 -3.52 12.70
C ILE A 7 -2.38 -2.24 12.03
N LEU A 8 -3.41 -2.33 11.19
CA LEU A 8 -3.93 -1.17 10.47
C LEU A 8 -4.44 -0.07 11.42
N GLU A 9 -5.23 -0.43 12.43
CA GLU A 9 -5.74 0.52 13.44
C GLU A 9 -4.62 1.19 14.23
N THR A 10 -3.57 0.45 14.56
CA THR A 10 -2.42 0.97 15.29
C THR A 10 -1.64 1.97 14.44
N ILE A 11 -1.37 1.63 13.18
CA ILE A 11 -0.68 2.53 12.23
C ILE A 11 -1.53 3.79 12.01
N TYR A 12 -2.84 3.63 11.83
CA TYR A 12 -3.80 4.73 11.67
C TYR A 12 -3.71 5.71 12.84
N ARG A 13 -3.81 5.20 14.07
CA ARG A 13 -3.85 6.02 15.28
C ARG A 13 -2.54 6.78 15.45
N ARG A 14 -1.41 6.10 15.21
CA ARG A 14 -0.08 6.72 15.24
C ARG A 14 0.05 7.83 14.21
N ALA A 15 -0.38 7.56 12.98
CA ALA A 15 -0.39 8.54 11.91
C ALA A 15 -1.23 9.76 12.28
N THR A 16 -2.51 9.55 12.59
CA THR A 16 -3.42 10.67 12.89
C THR A 16 -3.04 11.48 14.13
N THR A 17 -2.27 10.91 15.07
CA THR A 17 -1.74 11.64 16.23
C THR A 17 -0.49 12.46 15.91
N ASN A 18 0.31 12.05 14.90
CA ASN A 18 1.63 12.64 14.59
C ASN A 18 1.68 13.30 13.21
N ILE A 19 0.56 13.87 12.79
CA ILE A 19 0.36 14.51 11.48
C ILE A 19 1.48 15.48 11.06
N ALA A 20 2.02 16.24 12.01
CA ALA A 20 2.98 17.30 11.75
C ALA A 20 4.41 16.78 11.57
N TRP A 21 4.64 15.48 11.76
CA TRP A 21 5.97 14.88 11.79
C TRP A 21 6.10 13.73 10.77
N SER A 22 7.24 13.69 10.08
CA SER A 22 7.59 12.59 9.17
C SER A 22 8.34 11.51 9.94
N PHE A 23 7.95 10.25 9.77
CA PHE A 23 8.69 9.08 10.27
C PHE A 23 9.89 8.69 9.37
N VAL A 24 10.08 9.41 8.27
CA VAL A 24 11.15 9.19 7.29
C VAL A 24 12.08 10.39 7.33
N ASP A 25 13.31 10.15 7.81
CA ASP A 25 14.36 11.18 7.87
C ASP A 25 15.00 11.45 6.50
N ASP A 26 14.99 10.46 5.61
CA ASP A 26 15.55 10.58 4.26
C ASP A 26 14.63 11.40 3.34
N ASN A 27 15.11 12.57 2.93
CA ASN A 27 14.31 13.52 2.15
C ASN A 27 13.96 12.99 0.75
N GLU A 28 14.87 12.27 0.09
CA GLU A 28 14.61 11.74 -1.26
C GLU A 28 13.51 10.68 -1.21
N MET A 29 13.61 9.75 -0.26
CA MET A 29 12.61 8.74 0.00
C MET A 29 11.29 9.37 0.39
N SER A 30 11.28 10.36 1.29
CA SER A 30 10.07 11.09 1.66
C SER A 30 9.37 11.69 0.43
N GLN A 31 10.13 12.31 -0.49
CA GLN A 31 9.60 12.85 -1.73
C GLN A 31 9.04 11.79 -2.67
N GLN A 32 9.71 10.63 -2.79
CA GLN A 32 9.21 9.51 -3.61
C GLN A 32 7.90 8.94 -3.05
N ILE A 33 7.82 8.77 -1.72
CA ILE A 33 6.60 8.33 -1.06
C ILE A 33 5.50 9.36 -1.32
N GLU A 34 5.79 10.64 -1.08
CA GLU A 34 4.88 11.77 -1.34
C GLU A 34 4.33 11.77 -2.75
N TYR A 35 5.21 11.61 -3.73
CA TYR A 35 4.83 11.50 -5.13
C TYR A 35 3.82 10.37 -5.36
N ILE A 36 4.07 9.19 -4.78
CA ILE A 36 3.22 8.00 -4.99
C ILE A 36 1.81 8.21 -4.44
N ALA A 37 1.63 8.68 -3.20
CA ALA A 37 0.27 8.76 -2.66
C ALA A 37 -0.49 10.02 -3.04
N ARG A 38 0.23 11.09 -3.41
CA ARG A 38 -0.39 12.24 -4.06
C ARG A 38 -0.76 11.97 -5.51
N ASN A 39 -0.32 10.85 -6.07
CA ASN A 39 -0.69 10.46 -7.43
C ASN A 39 -2.15 9.98 -7.48
N LEU A 40 -3.06 10.94 -7.58
CA LEU A 40 -4.50 10.69 -7.68
C LEU A 40 -4.87 9.93 -8.96
N LYS A 41 -3.97 9.91 -9.96
CA LYS A 41 -4.16 9.19 -11.23
C LYS A 41 -3.88 7.69 -11.11
N ASN A 42 -3.21 7.24 -10.04
CA ASN A 42 -2.89 5.84 -9.81
C ASN A 42 -3.25 5.37 -8.39
N ARG A 43 -4.55 5.40 -8.08
CA ARG A 43 -5.08 4.90 -6.79
C ARG A 43 -4.98 3.38 -6.64
N ALA A 44 -4.89 2.65 -7.74
CA ALA A 44 -4.67 1.20 -7.71
C ALA A 44 -3.28 0.85 -7.16
N GLY A 45 -2.25 1.61 -7.53
CA GLY A 45 -0.90 1.44 -7.00
C GLY A 45 -0.84 1.62 -5.47
N VAL A 46 -1.56 2.60 -4.92
CA VAL A 46 -1.62 2.80 -3.46
C VAL A 46 -2.24 1.60 -2.75
N ARG A 47 -3.34 1.06 -3.26
CA ARG A 47 -3.97 -0.15 -2.67
C ARG A 47 -3.06 -1.37 -2.76
N LEU A 48 -2.39 -1.58 -3.90
CA LEU A 48 -1.40 -2.63 -4.07
C LEU A 48 -0.29 -2.53 -3.01
N LEU A 49 0.28 -1.33 -2.84
CA LEU A 49 1.33 -1.10 -1.84
C LEU A 49 0.82 -1.37 -0.43
N MET A 50 -0.36 -0.86 -0.05
CA MET A 50 -0.94 -1.12 1.27
C MET A 50 -1.09 -2.62 1.54
N SER A 51 -1.58 -3.40 0.58
CA SER A 51 -1.70 -4.86 0.72
C SER A 51 -0.36 -5.55 0.87
N CYS A 52 0.64 -5.19 0.06
CA CYS A 52 1.97 -5.80 0.13
C CYS A 52 2.65 -5.52 1.48
N LEU A 53 2.53 -4.29 1.96
CA LEU A 53 3.20 -3.85 3.18
C LEU A 53 2.52 -4.42 4.42
N LEU A 54 1.18 -4.47 4.44
CA LEU A 54 0.44 -5.17 5.49
C LEU A 54 0.82 -6.65 5.56
N ALA A 55 0.92 -7.33 4.41
CA ALA A 55 1.33 -8.73 4.36
C ALA A 55 2.72 -8.96 4.94
N LYS A 56 3.68 -8.08 4.62
CA LYS A 56 5.04 -8.14 5.17
C LYS A 56 5.10 -7.89 6.68
N ILE A 57 4.32 -6.94 7.18
CA ILE A 57 4.27 -6.66 8.63
C ILE A 57 3.61 -7.82 9.37
N HIS A 58 2.53 -8.38 8.83
CA HIS A 58 1.83 -9.52 9.41
C HIS A 58 2.68 -10.80 9.36
N LYS A 59 3.41 -11.02 8.26
CA LYS A 59 4.22 -12.21 7.97
C LYS A 59 5.58 -11.81 7.38
N PRO A 60 6.61 -11.60 8.24
CA PRO A 60 7.92 -11.10 7.82
C PRO A 60 8.66 -11.98 6.81
N GLU A 61 8.31 -13.26 6.69
CA GLU A 61 8.87 -14.20 5.73
C GLU A 61 8.43 -13.95 4.27
N LEU A 62 7.33 -13.23 4.06
CA LEU A 62 6.81 -12.96 2.71
C LEU A 62 7.69 -11.94 1.97
N ASP A 63 7.79 -12.09 0.65
CA ASP A 63 8.43 -11.11 -0.22
C ASP A 63 7.37 -10.14 -0.75
N VAL A 64 7.45 -8.86 -0.35
CA VAL A 64 6.53 -7.78 -0.77
C VAL A 64 6.35 -7.67 -2.28
N ARG A 65 7.33 -8.14 -3.06
CA ARG A 65 7.32 -8.11 -4.53
C ARG A 65 6.53 -9.26 -5.15
N LYS A 66 6.05 -10.23 -4.35
CA LYS A 66 5.38 -11.44 -4.82
C LYS A 66 3.91 -11.54 -4.35
N PRO A 67 3.04 -10.54 -4.63
CA PRO A 67 1.65 -10.54 -4.17
C PRO A 67 0.71 -11.38 -5.04
N TYR A 68 1.24 -12.35 -5.78
CA TYR A 68 0.50 -13.26 -6.66
C TYR A 68 0.89 -14.71 -6.36
N THR A 69 -0.06 -15.52 -5.93
CA THR A 69 0.17 -16.93 -5.57
C THR A 69 0.63 -17.78 -6.75
N GLU A 70 0.31 -17.36 -7.98
CA GLU A 70 0.71 -17.96 -9.24
C GLU A 70 2.23 -17.95 -9.47
N ILE A 71 2.97 -17.12 -8.70
CA ILE A 71 4.45 -17.16 -8.69
C ILE A 71 4.97 -18.50 -8.14
N GLY A 72 4.19 -19.17 -7.28
CA GLY A 72 4.46 -20.54 -6.82
C GLY A 72 5.60 -20.71 -5.82
N SER A 73 6.22 -19.62 -5.34
CA SER A 73 7.24 -19.68 -4.28
C SER A 73 6.64 -19.59 -2.88
N ASN A 74 7.31 -20.15 -1.88
CA ASN A 74 6.82 -20.20 -0.49
C ASN A 74 6.68 -18.80 0.17
N ASP A 75 7.39 -17.81 -0.36
CA ASP A 75 7.36 -16.41 0.07
C ASP A 75 6.38 -15.55 -0.76
N ALA A 76 5.65 -16.16 -1.71
CA ALA A 76 4.56 -15.52 -2.44
C ALA A 76 3.25 -15.56 -1.62
N PHE A 77 2.38 -14.58 -1.85
CA PHE A 77 1.12 -14.45 -1.12
C PHE A 77 0.02 -13.89 -2.00
N SER A 78 -1.23 -14.01 -1.57
CA SER A 78 -2.37 -13.38 -2.25
C SER A 78 -2.53 -11.94 -1.77
N GLY A 79 -1.97 -10.99 -2.51
CA GLY A 79 -2.17 -9.57 -2.23
C GLY A 79 -3.65 -9.15 -2.38
N ARG A 80 -4.39 -9.82 -3.28
CA ARG A 80 -5.83 -9.65 -3.43
C ARG A 80 -6.59 -10.02 -2.15
N THR A 81 -6.22 -11.12 -1.50
CA THR A 81 -6.84 -11.54 -0.25
C THR A 81 -6.62 -10.49 0.84
N TYR A 82 -5.41 -9.97 0.98
CA TYR A 82 -5.14 -8.87 1.92
C TYR A 82 -5.94 -7.60 1.57
N ASP A 83 -6.06 -7.28 0.29
CA ASP A 83 -6.80 -6.11 -0.17
C ASP A 83 -8.31 -6.22 0.12
N GLU A 84 -8.92 -7.34 -0.25
CA GLU A 84 -10.37 -7.55 -0.09
C GLU A 84 -10.75 -7.72 1.39
N GLN A 85 -9.95 -8.45 2.18
CA GLN A 85 -10.28 -8.73 3.58
C GLN A 85 -9.93 -7.59 4.53
N TYR A 86 -8.89 -6.80 4.27
CA TYR A 86 -8.37 -5.84 5.25
C TYR A 86 -8.28 -4.41 4.71
N ILE A 87 -7.73 -4.20 3.51
CA ILE A 87 -7.54 -2.85 2.97
C ILE A 87 -8.87 -2.21 2.53
N THR A 88 -9.77 -2.97 1.89
CA THR A 88 -11.08 -2.46 1.46
C THR A 88 -11.92 -1.97 2.64
N PRO A 89 -12.11 -2.78 3.70
CA PRO A 89 -12.86 -2.32 4.87
C PRO A 89 -12.18 -1.14 5.55
N PHE A 90 -10.85 -1.11 5.62
CA PHE A 90 -10.09 0.00 6.21
C PHE A 90 -10.25 1.32 5.44
N ILE A 91 -10.12 1.28 4.11
CA ILE A 91 -10.36 2.44 3.24
C ILE A 91 -11.78 2.96 3.43
N SER A 92 -12.77 2.06 3.46
CA SER A 92 -14.18 2.41 3.63
C SER A 92 -14.43 3.05 5.00
N LYS A 93 -13.95 2.41 6.08
CA LYS A 93 -14.12 2.86 7.48
C LYS A 93 -13.65 4.30 7.68
N TYR A 94 -12.55 4.68 7.03
CA TYR A 94 -11.92 5.98 7.21
C TYR A 94 -12.08 6.93 6.03
N ASN A 95 -12.91 6.55 5.05
CA ASN A 95 -13.18 7.31 3.83
C ASN A 95 -11.89 7.76 3.12
N LEU A 96 -10.92 6.85 2.99
CA LEU A 96 -9.63 7.17 2.38
C LEU A 96 -9.81 7.40 0.87
N PRO A 97 -9.05 8.34 0.27
CA PRO A 97 -9.22 8.71 -1.12
C PRO A 97 -8.57 7.67 -2.06
N CYS A 98 -9.04 6.43 -2.02
CA CYS A 98 -8.58 5.32 -2.84
C CYS A 98 -9.75 4.80 -3.70
N ASN A 99 -9.44 3.99 -4.71
CA ASN A 99 -10.50 3.33 -5.50
C ASN A 99 -11.33 2.43 -4.59
N ASN A 100 -12.64 2.34 -4.83
CA ASN A 100 -13.52 1.44 -4.07
C ASN A 100 -13.30 -0.03 -4.44
N THR A 101 -12.87 -0.31 -5.67
CA THR A 101 -12.58 -1.65 -6.17
C THR A 101 -11.13 -2.04 -5.92
N THR A 102 -10.90 -3.36 -5.83
CA THR A 102 -9.56 -3.91 -5.62
C THR A 102 -8.61 -3.55 -6.76
N ALA A 103 -7.36 -3.22 -6.42
CA ALA A 103 -6.31 -2.98 -7.40
C ALA A 103 -5.98 -4.23 -8.22
N PHE A 104 -6.11 -5.41 -7.60
CA PHE A 104 -5.71 -6.69 -8.17
C PHE A 104 -6.62 -7.18 -9.29
N LEU A 105 -7.76 -6.53 -9.54
CA LEU A 105 -8.63 -6.82 -10.70
C LEU A 105 -8.47 -5.82 -11.84
N THR A 106 -7.64 -4.79 -11.68
CA THR A 106 -7.39 -3.81 -12.75
C THR A 106 -6.62 -4.48 -13.91
N PRO A 107 -6.84 -4.07 -15.18
CA PRO A 107 -6.15 -4.66 -16.34
C PRO A 107 -4.62 -4.72 -16.19
N ALA A 108 -4.03 -3.71 -15.56
CA ALA A 108 -2.59 -3.64 -15.33
C ALA A 108 -2.04 -4.69 -14.35
N LEU A 109 -2.89 -5.23 -13.45
CA LEU A 109 -2.49 -6.05 -12.31
C LEU A 109 -3.15 -7.44 -12.26
N ARG A 110 -4.26 -7.68 -12.96
CA ARG A 110 -5.10 -8.89 -12.81
C ARG A 110 -4.50 -10.20 -13.28
N ASN A 111 -3.58 -10.18 -14.23
CA ASN A 111 -3.00 -11.37 -14.84
C ASN A 111 -1.49 -11.43 -14.60
N ARG A 112 -1.04 -10.98 -13.43
CA ARG A 112 0.38 -10.97 -13.09
C ARG A 112 0.73 -12.24 -12.34
N ASN A 113 1.78 -12.91 -12.81
CA ASN A 113 2.33 -14.15 -12.25
C ASN A 113 3.85 -14.07 -12.07
N ASN A 114 4.40 -12.86 -12.08
CA ASN A 114 5.83 -12.60 -11.96
C ASN A 114 6.12 -11.69 -10.77
N THR A 115 7.36 -11.77 -10.26
CA THR A 115 7.86 -10.88 -9.20
C THR A 115 7.88 -9.44 -9.70
N LEU A 116 7.37 -8.52 -8.89
CA LEU A 116 7.37 -7.08 -9.18
C LEU A 116 8.79 -6.50 -9.00
N THR A 117 9.44 -6.14 -10.10
CA THR A 117 10.75 -5.44 -10.12
C THR A 117 10.62 -4.01 -10.64
N LYS A 118 11.71 -3.23 -10.58
CA LYS A 118 11.72 -1.83 -11.06
C LYS A 118 11.52 -1.71 -12.57
N ASP A 119 11.77 -2.78 -13.32
CA ASP A 119 11.72 -2.79 -14.79
C ASP A 119 10.29 -2.92 -15.36
N PHE A 120 9.27 -2.96 -14.49
CA PHE A 120 7.89 -3.12 -14.92
C PHE A 120 7.19 -1.76 -15.15
N ASN A 121 6.75 -1.53 -16.40
CA ASN A 121 5.85 -0.43 -16.73
C ASN A 121 4.39 -0.79 -16.39
N LEU A 122 3.82 -0.06 -15.43
CA LEU A 122 2.39 -0.13 -15.10
C LEU A 122 1.66 0.96 -15.88
N VAL A 123 0.99 0.60 -16.99
CA VAL A 123 0.12 1.53 -17.72
C VAL A 123 -1.26 1.53 -17.07
N VAL A 124 -1.65 2.64 -16.44
CA VAL A 124 -2.99 2.85 -15.85
C VAL A 124 -3.62 4.11 -16.50
N VAL A 125 -4.88 4.02 -16.94
CA VAL A 125 -5.54 5.04 -17.77
C VAL A 125 -6.55 5.89 -16.97
N HIS A 126 -6.38 7.23 -17.05
CA HIS A 126 -7.26 8.43 -16.84
C HIS A 126 -8.42 8.51 -15.80
N HIS A 127 -8.57 9.66 -15.09
CA HIS A 127 -9.44 10.85 -15.34
C HIS A 127 -9.25 11.94 -14.24
N ASN A 128 -9.58 13.22 -14.50
CA ASN A 128 -9.21 14.41 -13.71
C ASN A 128 -10.17 14.73 -12.53
N PHE A 129 -9.63 15.06 -11.34
CA PHE A 129 -10.31 15.78 -10.24
C PHE A 129 -9.29 16.51 -9.35
N THR A 130 -9.68 17.68 -8.81
CA THR A 130 -8.87 18.62 -8.01
C THR A 130 -9.36 18.66 -6.54
N VAL A 131 -8.62 19.32 -5.64
CA VAL A 131 -7.91 18.81 -4.45
C VAL A 131 -8.37 19.62 -3.23
N LEU A 132 -8.30 19.06 -2.02
CA LEU A 132 -7.86 19.74 -0.78
C LEU A 132 -7.58 18.61 0.24
N PHE A 133 -6.42 18.58 0.93
CA PHE A 133 -5.95 17.51 1.86
C PHE A 133 -5.20 16.26 1.30
N SER A 134 -4.44 16.42 0.22
CA SER A 134 -3.58 15.40 -0.43
C SER A 134 -2.52 14.67 0.46
N ILE A 135 -2.40 14.92 1.77
CA ILE A 135 -1.07 14.87 2.44
C ILE A 135 -1.06 14.18 3.81
N TYR A 136 -2.15 14.23 4.58
CA TYR A 136 -2.18 13.75 5.97
C TYR A 136 -2.18 12.22 6.12
N TRP A 137 -2.17 11.43 5.05
CA TRP A 137 -2.69 10.06 5.14
C TRP A 137 -2.04 9.00 4.26
N MET A 138 -1.17 9.46 3.39
CA MET A 138 -0.03 8.67 3.03
C MET A 138 0.86 8.29 4.23
N MET A 139 0.69 8.92 5.41
CA MET A 139 1.33 8.57 6.70
C MET A 139 1.34 7.08 7.06
N PHE A 140 0.53 6.33 6.35
CA PHE A 140 0.31 4.92 6.50
C PHE A 140 1.17 4.05 5.58
N ILE A 141 1.48 4.55 4.36
CA ILE A 141 2.11 3.76 3.31
C ILE A 141 3.33 3.06 3.90
N ILE A 142 4.15 3.72 4.70
CA ILE A 142 5.46 3.21 5.06
C ILE A 142 5.78 3.70 6.49
N ILE A 143 5.33 2.95 7.52
CA ILE A 143 6.20 2.63 8.67
C ILE A 143 7.35 1.69 8.22
N VAL A 144 7.41 1.35 6.92
CA VAL A 144 8.43 0.56 6.21
C VAL A 144 9.85 1.11 6.27
N PHE A 145 10.15 2.16 7.02
CA PHE A 145 11.52 2.31 7.53
C PHE A 145 11.62 2.33 9.06
N TYR A 146 10.55 2.42 9.83
CA TYR A 146 10.67 2.43 11.30
C TYR A 146 10.92 1.04 11.95
N LEU A 147 11.02 -0.02 11.14
CA LEU A 147 11.71 -1.26 11.53
C LEU A 147 12.84 -1.57 10.53
N SER A 148 13.64 -0.58 10.15
CA SER A 148 14.91 -0.82 9.43
C SER A 148 15.91 -1.67 10.22
N THR A 149 15.63 -1.95 11.49
CA THR A 149 16.42 -2.83 12.36
C THR A 149 15.58 -3.20 13.57
N PHE A 150 14.82 -4.29 13.49
CA PHE A 150 14.55 -5.26 14.56
C PHE A 150 14.00 -6.55 13.93
#